data_AF-A0A7I7KRE9-F1
#
_entry.id   AF-A0A7I7KRE9-F1
#
_cell.length_a   1.000
_cell.length_b   1.000
_cell.length_c   1.000
_cell.angle_alpha   90.00
_cell.angle_beta   90.00
_cell.angle_gamma   90.00
#
_symmetry.space_group_name_H-M   'P 1'
#
loop_
_entity.id
_entity.type
_entity.pdbx_description
1 polymer ?
#
loop_
_entity_poly.entity_id
_entity_poly.type
_entity_poly.pdbx_seq_one_letter_code
_entity_poly.pdbx_strand_id
1 'polypeptide(L)'
;MIALAVAAALIVIAVLVLGLVRYRRRQISLSTREQTPTLDRSGGYTASSGITFSRTETAEPAETIDATRVPAVDDDATIAPEVLERPVSDIEVPEQDTAALPAETAPGVEDIAPPEGRLERLRGRLARSQNALGRSLLGLIGGGDLDEESWEQVEDTLLIADLGPTVTNSVVAQLRSRLARSDVHSEADARAVLREVLIAELQPGLDRSVRALPHDDHPSVLLVVGVNGTGKTTTVGKLARVLVADGRRVVLGAADTFRAAAADQLQTWGSRVGADVVRGPEGADPASVAFDAVDKGIEAGPTSS
;
A
#
# COMPACT_ATOMS: atom_id res chain seq x y z
N MET A 1 -20.87 -56.26 43.99
CA MET A 1 -21.65 -55.45 43.03
C MET A 1 -21.99 -54.05 43.57
N ILE A 2 -22.69 -53.92 44.70
CA ILE A 2 -23.11 -52.61 45.25
C ILE A 2 -21.91 -51.71 45.65
N ALA A 3 -20.89 -52.26 46.31
CA ALA A 3 -19.72 -51.48 46.75
C ALA A 3 -18.91 -50.87 45.58
N LEU A 4 -18.81 -51.60 44.46
CA LEU A 4 -18.15 -51.12 43.23
C LEU A 4 -18.93 -50.00 42.55
N ALA A 5 -20.27 -50.10 42.54
CA ALA A 5 -21.13 -49.04 42.01
C ALA A 5 -21.06 -47.75 42.85
N VAL A 6 -20.99 -47.87 44.17
CA VAL A 6 -20.83 -46.72 45.08
C VAL A 6 -19.47 -46.05 44.90
N ALA A 7 -18.39 -46.84 44.76
CA ALA A 7 -17.06 -46.29 44.49
C ALA A 7 -16.98 -45.54 43.16
N ALA A 8 -17.58 -46.10 42.08
CA ALA A 8 -17.64 -45.43 40.78
C ALA A 8 -18.45 -44.12 40.85
N ALA A 9 -19.58 -44.10 41.56
CA ALA A 9 -20.38 -42.89 41.74
C ALA A 9 -19.62 -41.79 42.50
N LEU A 10 -18.86 -42.16 43.54
CA LEU A 10 -18.05 -41.20 44.31
C LEU A 10 -16.93 -40.59 43.46
N ILE A 11 -16.30 -41.37 42.58
CA ILE A 11 -15.27 -40.88 41.65
C ILE A 11 -15.87 -39.88 40.66
N VAL A 12 -17.04 -40.18 40.08
CA VAL A 12 -17.72 -39.28 39.14
C VAL A 12 -18.10 -37.96 39.82
N ILE A 13 -18.59 -38.01 41.05
CA ILE A 13 -18.91 -36.81 41.84
C ILE A 13 -17.64 -36.00 42.13
N ALA A 14 -16.54 -36.65 42.50
CA ALA A 14 -15.27 -35.97 42.76
C ALA A 14 -14.74 -35.25 41.50
N VAL A 15 -14.82 -35.88 40.33
CA VAL A 15 -14.41 -35.28 39.06
C VAL A 15 -15.31 -34.09 38.69
N LEU A 16 -16.63 -34.21 38.88
CA LEU A 16 -17.59 -33.12 38.64
C LEU A 16 -17.33 -31.92 39.56
N VAL A 17 -17.10 -32.16 40.85
CA VAL A 17 -16.79 -31.10 41.83
C VAL A 17 -15.47 -30.42 41.49
N LEU A 18 -14.44 -31.19 41.14
CA LEU A 18 -13.13 -30.64 40.75
C LEU A 18 -13.23 -29.82 39.46
N GLY A 19 -14.00 -30.28 38.47
CA GLY A 19 -14.30 -29.55 37.24
C GLY A 19 -15.03 -28.24 37.50
N LEU A 20 -16.05 -28.26 38.38
CA LEU A 20 -16.83 -27.07 38.73
C LEU A 20 -15.99 -26.03 39.50
N VAL A 21 -15.13 -26.48 40.42
CA VAL A 21 -14.22 -25.60 41.17
C VAL A 21 -13.18 -24.96 40.25
N ARG A 22 -12.63 -25.73 39.29
CA ARG A 22 -11.69 -25.20 38.29
C ARG A 22 -12.37 -24.23 37.31
N TYR A 23 -13.62 -24.50 36.94
CA TYR A 23 -14.44 -23.61 36.13
C TYR A 23 -14.70 -22.28 36.85
N ARG A 24 -15.10 -22.32 38.13
CA ARG A 24 -15.33 -21.11 38.94
C ARG A 24 -14.06 -20.30 39.20
N ARG A 25 -12.90 -20.96 39.35
CA ARG A 25 -11.61 -20.26 39.51
C ARG A 25 -11.11 -19.58 38.22
N ARG A 26 -11.69 -19.88 37.06
CA ARG A 26 -11.31 -19.28 35.76
C ARG A 26 -12.20 -18.12 35.32
N GLN A 27 -13.21 -17.74 36.09
CA GLN A 27 -14.00 -16.54 35.81
C GLN A 27 -13.42 -15.35 36.57
N ILE A 28 -12.66 -14.52 35.85
CA ILE A 28 -12.22 -13.20 36.30
C ILE A 28 -13.45 -12.28 36.23
N SER A 29 -13.92 -11.81 37.38
CA SER A 29 -14.94 -10.76 37.43
C SER A 29 -14.33 -9.44 36.99
N LEU A 30 -14.72 -8.95 35.81
CA LEU A 30 -14.47 -7.56 35.42
C LEU A 30 -15.47 -6.68 36.18
N SER A 31 -15.01 -6.05 37.25
CA SER A 31 -15.72 -4.92 37.85
C SER A 31 -15.77 -3.80 36.81
N THR A 32 -16.97 -3.36 36.43
CA THR A 32 -17.18 -2.17 35.62
C THR A 32 -16.42 -1.00 36.23
N ARG A 33 -15.35 -0.57 35.57
CA ARG A 33 -14.65 0.68 35.88
C ARG A 33 -15.43 1.80 35.20
N GLU A 34 -15.83 2.78 36.00
CA GLU A 34 -16.63 3.95 35.61
C GLU A 34 -16.07 4.64 34.36
N GLN A 35 -17.00 4.99 33.47
CA GLN A 35 -16.78 5.84 32.30
C GLN A 35 -16.51 7.27 32.76
N THR A 36 -15.32 7.79 32.46
CA THR A 36 -15.02 9.23 32.55
C THR A 36 -15.86 9.97 31.49
N PRO A 37 -16.46 11.13 31.80
CA PRO A 37 -17.46 11.74 30.94
C PRO A 37 -16.86 12.28 29.65
N THR A 38 -17.63 12.13 28.58
CA THR A 38 -17.40 12.72 27.26
C THR A 38 -17.30 14.24 27.38
N LEU A 39 -16.13 14.80 27.06
CA LEU A 39 -15.97 16.23 26.81
C LEU A 39 -16.73 16.58 25.53
N ASP A 40 -17.83 17.31 25.71
CA ASP A 40 -18.60 17.94 24.65
C ASP A 40 -17.71 18.96 23.92
N ARG A 41 -17.46 18.71 22.63
CA ARG A 41 -16.83 19.67 21.70
C ARG A 41 -17.81 20.17 20.66
N SER A 42 -19.09 20.31 21.00
CA SER A 42 -20.03 21.09 20.20
C SER A 42 -19.75 22.58 20.39
N GLY A 43 -18.64 23.05 19.80
CA GLY A 43 -18.51 24.45 19.44
C GLY A 43 -19.58 24.76 18.39
N GLY A 44 -20.69 25.37 18.82
CA GLY A 44 -21.71 25.88 17.92
C GLY A 44 -21.12 26.93 16.97
N TYR A 45 -20.94 26.54 15.71
CA TYR A 45 -20.60 27.45 14.62
C TYR A 45 -21.83 27.67 13.75
N THR A 46 -22.48 28.82 13.93
CA THR A 46 -23.28 29.46 12.88
C THR A 46 -22.36 30.32 12.04
N ALA A 47 -22.27 30.03 10.74
CA ALA A 47 -21.49 30.81 9.80
C ALA A 47 -22.11 32.19 9.58
N SER A 48 -21.40 33.24 9.97
CA SER A 48 -21.56 34.58 9.40
C SER A 48 -20.19 35.22 9.23
N SER A 49 -19.75 35.31 7.98
CA SER A 49 -18.94 36.38 7.38
C SER A 49 -18.17 37.34 8.30
N GLY A 50 -16.84 37.35 8.18
CA GLY A 50 -15.99 38.48 8.62
C GLY A 50 -14.63 38.03 9.14
N ILE A 51 -13.59 38.07 8.29
CA ILE A 51 -12.21 37.80 8.71
C ILE A 51 -11.67 39.06 9.40
N THR A 52 -11.36 38.96 10.70
CA THR A 52 -10.53 39.93 11.42
C THR A 52 -9.43 39.16 12.15
N PHE A 53 -8.17 39.53 11.88
CA PHE A 53 -6.99 38.97 12.52
C PHE A 53 -6.90 39.41 13.99
N SER A 54 -6.74 38.45 14.91
CA SER A 54 -6.33 38.72 16.29
C SER A 54 -4.91 38.19 16.52
N ARG A 55 -4.06 39.13 16.92
CA ARG A 55 -2.67 39.00 17.34
C ARG A 55 -2.63 38.35 18.73
N THR A 56 -1.78 37.34 18.93
CA THR A 56 -1.49 36.77 20.25
C THR A 56 -0.11 37.21 20.74
N GLU A 57 -0.02 37.45 22.04
CA GLU A 57 1.11 37.99 22.78
C GLU A 57 2.36 37.09 22.81
N THR A 58 3.49 37.78 22.92
CA THR A 58 4.87 37.32 23.05
C THR A 58 5.08 36.41 24.27
N ALA A 59 5.69 35.24 24.05
CA ALA A 59 6.28 34.42 25.10
C ALA A 59 7.83 34.51 25.04
N GLU A 60 8.47 34.64 26.20
CA GLU A 60 9.92 34.77 26.37
C GLU A 60 10.70 33.51 25.90
N PRO A 61 11.94 33.67 25.40
CA PRO A 61 12.75 32.55 24.92
C PRO A 61 13.49 31.86 26.07
N ALA A 62 13.25 30.55 26.23
CA ALA A 62 13.99 29.68 27.14
C ALA A 62 15.25 29.10 26.47
N GLU A 63 16.39 29.34 27.13
CA GLU A 63 17.68 28.64 27.18
C GLU A 63 18.24 27.95 25.92
N THR A 64 19.30 28.61 25.40
CA THR A 64 20.28 28.13 24.42
C THR A 64 21.01 26.87 24.90
N ILE A 65 20.89 25.78 24.13
CA ILE A 65 21.77 24.61 24.25
C ILE A 65 23.10 24.87 23.52
N ASP A 66 24.18 24.57 24.25
CA ASP A 66 25.59 24.74 23.91
C ASP A 66 26.00 24.01 22.62
N ALA A 67 26.47 24.77 21.62
CA ALA A 67 26.85 24.30 20.29
C ALA A 67 28.34 23.95 20.16
N THR A 68 29.03 23.56 21.24
CA THR A 68 30.50 23.40 21.23
C THR A 68 31.00 21.95 21.12
N ARG A 69 30.28 21.05 20.43
CA ARG A 69 30.84 19.75 20.02
C ARG A 69 30.44 19.36 18.60
N VAL A 70 31.20 19.85 17.63
CA VAL A 70 31.29 19.27 16.28
C VAL A 70 32.62 18.50 16.22
N PRO A 71 32.64 17.21 15.81
CA PRO A 71 33.89 16.52 15.52
C PRO A 71 34.55 17.16 14.28
N ALA A 72 35.84 17.50 14.43
CA ALA A 72 36.66 18.14 13.40
C ALA A 72 36.77 17.27 12.14
N VAL A 73 36.56 17.89 10.98
CA VAL A 73 36.96 17.37 9.67
C VAL A 73 38.14 18.23 9.23
N ASP A 74 39.26 17.56 8.95
CA ASP A 74 40.56 18.16 8.64
C ASP A 74 40.51 19.18 7.49
N ASP A 75 41.23 20.29 7.71
CA ASP A 75 41.59 21.31 6.72
C ASP A 75 42.56 20.72 5.67
N ASP A 76 42.08 20.38 4.48
CA ASP A 76 42.96 20.20 3.32
C ASP A 76 42.26 20.50 1.97
N ALA A 77 41.71 21.71 1.83
CA ALA A 77 41.13 22.16 0.56
C ALA A 77 41.38 23.65 0.25
N THR A 78 42.54 24.18 0.65
CA THR A 78 42.95 25.56 0.31
C THR A 78 44.07 25.58 -0.71
N ILE A 79 43.83 25.07 -1.93
CA ILE A 79 44.62 25.42 -3.12
C ILE A 79 43.67 25.55 -4.31
N ALA A 80 43.49 26.78 -4.81
CA ALA A 80 42.83 27.03 -6.09
C ALA A 80 43.74 26.55 -7.24
N PRO A 81 43.24 25.77 -8.23
CA PRO A 81 44.06 25.41 -9.36
C PRO A 81 44.31 26.63 -10.26
N GLU A 82 45.58 26.95 -10.45
CA GLU A 82 46.08 27.98 -11.37
C GLU A 82 45.80 27.57 -12.82
N VAL A 83 44.89 28.29 -13.49
CA VAL A 83 44.58 28.10 -14.90
C VAL A 83 45.71 28.70 -15.73
N LEU A 84 46.59 27.85 -16.25
CA LEU A 84 47.55 28.24 -17.28
C LEU A 84 46.81 28.44 -18.61
N GLU A 85 46.53 29.68 -18.97
CA GLU A 85 46.14 30.03 -20.35
C GLU A 85 47.31 29.72 -21.29
N ARG A 86 47.16 28.68 -22.11
CA ARG A 86 48.04 28.44 -23.27
C ARG A 86 47.38 29.03 -24.52
N PRO A 87 48.09 29.87 -25.30
CA PRO A 87 47.55 30.42 -26.53
C PRO A 87 47.35 29.31 -27.57
N VAL A 88 46.20 29.37 -28.25
CA VAL A 88 45.80 28.47 -29.33
C VAL A 88 46.80 28.58 -30.48
N SER A 89 47.59 27.55 -30.69
CA SER A 89 48.35 27.34 -31.93
C SER A 89 47.49 26.56 -32.92
N ASP A 90 47.45 27.08 -34.14
CA ASP A 90 46.64 26.66 -35.28
C ASP A 90 46.58 25.14 -35.49
N ILE A 91 45.35 24.63 -35.48
CA ILE A 91 45.01 23.31 -36.04
C ILE A 91 44.11 23.59 -37.24
N GLU A 92 44.62 23.35 -38.44
CA GLU A 92 43.81 23.31 -39.66
C GLU A 92 42.71 22.25 -39.49
N VAL A 93 41.46 22.71 -39.53
CA VAL A 93 40.27 21.85 -39.53
C VAL A 93 40.09 21.32 -40.96
N PRO A 94 40.09 20.00 -41.19
CA PRO A 94 39.65 19.47 -42.47
C PRO A 94 38.14 19.72 -42.59
N GLU A 95 37.70 20.30 -43.70
CA GLU A 95 36.29 20.46 -44.05
C GLU A 95 35.60 19.08 -44.01
N GLN A 96 34.88 18.81 -42.91
CA GLN A 96 33.97 17.68 -42.85
C GLN A 96 32.62 18.12 -43.39
N ASP A 97 32.23 17.47 -44.47
CA ASP A 97 30.91 17.49 -45.09
C ASP A 97 29.80 17.69 -44.07
N THR A 98 28.91 18.63 -44.37
CA THR A 98 27.62 18.80 -43.69
C THR A 98 26.73 17.60 -44.03
N ALA A 99 27.04 16.44 -43.47
CA ALA A 99 26.10 15.34 -43.37
C ALA A 99 25.09 15.71 -42.28
N ALA A 100 23.87 16.01 -42.71
CA ALA A 100 22.75 16.29 -41.84
C ALA A 100 22.70 15.27 -40.69
N LEU A 101 22.87 15.77 -39.46
CA LEU A 101 22.53 15.04 -38.25
C LEU A 101 21.11 14.50 -38.43
N PRO A 102 20.87 13.18 -38.26
CA PRO A 102 19.52 12.66 -38.23
C PRO A 102 18.75 13.44 -37.16
N ALA A 103 17.64 14.06 -37.56
CA ALA A 103 16.70 14.64 -36.62
C ALA A 103 16.39 13.60 -35.55
N GLU A 104 16.64 13.95 -34.29
CA GLU A 104 16.25 13.17 -33.13
C GLU A 104 14.74 12.96 -33.22
N THR A 105 14.34 11.77 -33.68
CA THR A 105 12.94 11.34 -33.69
C THR A 105 12.42 11.54 -32.28
N ALA A 106 11.41 12.41 -32.13
CA ALA A 106 10.62 12.52 -30.91
C ALA A 106 10.33 11.10 -30.40
N PRO A 107 10.49 10.82 -29.09
CA PRO A 107 10.28 9.47 -28.57
C PRO A 107 8.88 9.00 -29.00
N GLY A 108 8.86 8.05 -29.93
CA GLY A 108 7.62 7.49 -30.43
C GLY A 108 6.84 6.88 -29.27
N VAL A 109 5.52 7.02 -29.32
CA VAL A 109 4.62 6.33 -28.39
C VAL A 109 4.98 4.84 -28.42
N GLU A 110 5.23 4.26 -27.24
CA GLU A 110 5.57 2.85 -27.11
C GLU A 110 4.43 2.00 -27.69
N ASP A 111 4.77 0.98 -28.48
CA ASP A 111 3.78 -0.02 -28.90
C ASP A 111 3.35 -0.83 -27.67
N ILE A 112 2.16 -0.52 -27.15
CA ILE A 112 1.68 -1.09 -25.89
C ILE A 112 1.02 -2.44 -26.18
N ALA A 113 1.68 -3.52 -25.76
CA ALA A 113 1.12 -4.87 -25.88
C ALA A 113 -0.31 -4.97 -25.30
N PRO A 114 -1.21 -5.75 -25.95
CA PRO A 114 -2.60 -5.89 -25.54
C PRO A 114 -2.78 -6.29 -24.07
N PRO A 115 -3.90 -5.95 -23.44
CA PRO A 115 -4.21 -6.32 -22.05
C PRO A 115 -4.30 -7.84 -21.83
N GLU A 116 -4.47 -8.60 -22.90
CA GLU A 116 -4.59 -10.06 -22.90
C GLU A 116 -3.39 -10.76 -22.22
N GLY A 117 -3.70 -11.82 -21.48
CA GLY A 117 -2.72 -12.61 -20.73
C GLY A 117 -2.07 -11.91 -19.53
N ARG A 118 -2.41 -10.65 -19.20
CA ARG A 118 -1.81 -9.95 -18.03
C ARG A 118 -2.11 -10.66 -16.72
N LEU A 119 -3.34 -11.14 -16.56
CA LEU A 119 -3.77 -11.84 -15.35
C LEU A 119 -3.12 -13.22 -15.23
N GLU A 120 -2.86 -13.89 -16.35
CA GLU A 120 -2.08 -15.13 -16.39
C GLU A 120 -0.62 -14.90 -16.01
N ARG A 121 0.02 -13.84 -16.54
CA ARG A 121 1.37 -13.42 -16.13
C ARG A 121 1.43 -13.09 -14.64
N LEU A 122 0.41 -12.41 -14.10
CA LEU A 122 0.31 -12.12 -12.67
C LEU A 122 0.17 -13.42 -11.85
N ARG A 123 -0.74 -14.32 -12.23
CA ARG A 123 -0.89 -15.65 -11.61
C ARG A 123 0.42 -16.42 -11.62
N GLY A 124 1.16 -16.42 -12.73
CA GLY A 124 2.46 -17.08 -12.84
C GLY A 124 3.57 -16.45 -11.98
N ARG A 125 3.52 -15.13 -11.74
CA ARG A 125 4.44 -14.46 -10.80
C ARG A 125 4.09 -14.78 -9.34
N LEU A 126 2.81 -14.73 -8.99
CA LEU A 126 2.32 -15.08 -7.65
C LEU A 126 2.56 -16.55 -7.33
N ALA A 127 2.34 -17.47 -8.28
CA ALA A 127 2.62 -18.89 -8.09
C ALA A 127 4.09 -19.15 -7.72
N ARG A 128 5.02 -18.33 -8.21
CA ARG A 128 6.45 -18.45 -7.87
C ARG A 128 6.78 -17.99 -6.44
N SER A 129 6.19 -16.90 -5.94
CA SER A 129 6.46 -16.42 -4.56
C SER A 129 5.68 -17.20 -3.50
N GLN A 130 4.45 -17.62 -3.79
CA GLN A 130 3.56 -18.26 -2.81
C GLN A 130 3.87 -19.75 -2.55
N ASN A 131 4.83 -20.31 -3.28
CA ASN A 131 5.16 -21.73 -3.22
C ASN A 131 5.77 -22.16 -1.87
N ALA A 132 6.53 -21.29 -1.18
CA ALA A 132 7.17 -21.65 0.09
C ALA A 132 6.17 -21.61 1.27
N LEU A 133 5.46 -20.49 1.43
CA LEU A 133 4.44 -20.31 2.48
C LEU A 133 3.30 -21.33 2.36
N GLY A 134 2.80 -21.54 1.14
CA GLY A 134 1.74 -22.52 0.89
C GLY A 134 2.15 -23.94 1.27
N ARG A 135 3.38 -24.37 0.92
CA ARG A 135 3.89 -25.70 1.31
C ARG A 135 4.09 -25.82 2.82
N SER A 136 4.58 -24.78 3.48
CA SER A 136 4.75 -24.77 4.94
C SER A 136 3.41 -24.95 5.65
N LEU A 137 2.42 -24.14 5.29
CA LEU A 137 1.07 -24.22 5.87
C LEU A 137 0.40 -25.57 5.59
N LEU A 138 0.53 -26.10 4.37
CA LEU A 138 -0.05 -27.40 4.03
C LEU A 138 0.66 -28.57 4.72
N GLY A 139 1.97 -28.49 4.92
CA GLY A 139 2.71 -29.48 5.69
C GLY A 139 2.31 -29.50 7.16
N LEU A 140 2.07 -28.32 7.74
CA LEU A 140 1.55 -28.20 9.11
C LEU A 140 0.13 -28.73 9.20
N ILE A 141 -0.77 -28.27 8.33
CA ILE A 141 -2.22 -28.55 8.43
C ILE A 141 -2.60 -29.95 7.91
N GLY A 142 -1.87 -30.49 6.94
CA GLY A 142 -2.14 -31.79 6.32
C GLY A 142 -1.61 -32.99 7.10
N GLY A 143 -0.88 -32.77 8.21
CA GLY A 143 -0.23 -33.81 9.00
C GLY A 143 -1.16 -34.65 9.90
N GLY A 144 -2.44 -34.31 10.01
CA GLY A 144 -3.42 -35.01 10.87
C GLY A 144 -3.92 -34.15 12.03
N ASP A 145 -4.08 -34.74 13.22
CA ASP A 145 -4.56 -34.04 14.42
C ASP A 145 -3.57 -32.94 14.83
N LEU A 146 -3.98 -31.69 14.68
CA LEU A 146 -3.18 -30.51 14.99
C LEU A 146 -3.25 -30.20 16.49
N ASP A 147 -2.12 -30.32 17.17
CA ASP A 147 -1.95 -29.86 18.55
C ASP A 147 -1.75 -28.34 18.63
N GLU A 148 -1.70 -27.81 19.85
CA GLU A 148 -1.59 -26.35 20.07
C GLU A 148 -0.28 -25.79 19.48
N GLU A 149 0.82 -26.54 19.55
CA GLU A 149 2.11 -26.14 18.99
C GLU A 149 2.04 -26.02 17.46
N SER A 150 1.39 -26.97 16.79
CA SER A 150 1.18 -26.92 15.33
C SER A 150 0.39 -25.68 14.91
N TRP A 151 -0.60 -25.28 15.72
CA TRP A 151 -1.37 -24.08 15.46
C TRP A 151 -0.61 -22.78 15.69
N GLU A 152 0.26 -22.74 16.70
CA GLU A 152 1.16 -21.60 16.93
C GLU A 152 2.10 -21.43 15.73
N GLN A 153 2.64 -22.51 15.17
CA GLN A 153 3.46 -22.45 13.96
C GLN A 153 2.68 -21.97 12.72
N VAL A 154 1.40 -22.34 12.60
CA VAL A 154 0.52 -21.82 11.53
C VAL A 154 0.31 -20.31 11.72
N GLU A 155 0.05 -19.86 12.94
CA GLU A 155 -0.08 -18.43 13.27
C GLU A 155 1.18 -17.65 12.89
N ASP A 156 2.35 -18.10 13.35
CA ASP A 156 3.65 -17.50 13.07
C ASP A 156 3.92 -17.41 11.58
N THR A 157 3.62 -18.49 10.83
CA THR A 157 3.79 -18.52 9.38
C THR A 157 2.94 -17.45 8.69
N LEU A 158 1.70 -17.24 9.15
CA LEU A 158 0.81 -16.22 8.60
C LEU A 158 1.25 -14.79 8.98
N LEU A 159 1.82 -14.60 10.18
CA LEU A 159 2.39 -13.31 10.59
C LEU A 159 3.63 -12.94 9.77
N ILE A 160 4.54 -13.90 9.55
CA ILE A 160 5.72 -13.73 8.68
C ILE A 160 5.31 -13.42 7.22
N ALA A 161 4.11 -13.84 6.82
CA ALA A 161 3.53 -13.55 5.51
C ALA A 161 2.82 -12.18 5.40
N ASP A 162 3.02 -11.28 6.36
CA ASP A 162 2.48 -9.91 6.38
C ASP A 162 0.94 -9.79 6.48
N LEU A 163 0.24 -10.80 7.02
CA LEU A 163 -1.22 -10.70 7.23
C LEU A 163 -1.60 -9.78 8.39
N GLY A 164 -0.70 -9.62 9.36
CA GLY A 164 -0.96 -8.90 10.61
C GLY A 164 -1.86 -9.66 11.59
N PRO A 165 -1.84 -9.28 12.88
CA PRO A 165 -2.42 -10.09 13.96
C PRO A 165 -3.93 -10.26 13.87
N THR A 166 -4.67 -9.24 13.42
CA THR A 166 -6.14 -9.30 13.33
C THR A 166 -6.60 -10.32 12.29
N VAL A 167 -6.03 -10.26 11.08
CA VAL A 167 -6.38 -11.17 9.98
C VAL A 167 -5.90 -12.58 10.30
N THR A 168 -4.67 -12.72 10.82
CA THR A 168 -4.14 -14.02 11.23
C THR A 168 -5.04 -14.71 12.26
N ASN A 169 -5.46 -14.02 13.32
CA ASN A 169 -6.36 -14.57 14.33
C ASN A 169 -7.71 -15.02 13.74
N SER A 170 -8.27 -14.21 12.82
CA SER A 170 -9.50 -14.57 12.10
C SER A 170 -9.30 -15.85 11.28
N VAL A 171 -8.22 -15.93 10.51
CA VAL A 171 -7.90 -17.07 9.64
C VAL A 171 -7.67 -18.34 10.46
N VAL A 172 -6.88 -18.28 11.53
CA VAL A 172 -6.60 -19.44 12.41
C VAL A 172 -7.88 -19.94 13.07
N ALA A 173 -8.72 -19.05 13.60
CA ALA A 173 -10.00 -19.42 14.21
C ALA A 173 -10.94 -20.10 13.20
N GLN A 174 -11.03 -19.57 11.98
CA GLN A 174 -11.83 -20.16 10.91
C GLN A 174 -11.28 -21.51 10.45
N LEU A 175 -9.96 -21.65 10.31
CA LEU A 175 -9.29 -22.90 9.97
C LEU A 175 -9.57 -23.98 11.02
N ARG A 176 -9.32 -23.68 12.30
CA ARG A 176 -9.61 -24.58 13.44
C ARG A 176 -11.06 -25.06 13.41
N SER A 177 -11.99 -24.12 13.26
CA SER A 177 -13.43 -24.42 13.23
C SER A 177 -13.83 -25.29 12.03
N ARG A 178 -13.30 -25.01 10.84
CA ARG A 178 -13.65 -25.79 9.64
C ARG A 178 -12.99 -27.15 9.64
N LEU A 179 -11.71 -27.26 10.00
CA LEU A 179 -11.01 -28.55 10.05
C LEU A 179 -11.59 -29.48 11.10
N ALA A 180 -12.06 -28.96 12.24
CA ALA A 180 -12.76 -29.77 13.25
C ALA A 180 -14.14 -30.28 12.81
N ARG A 181 -14.75 -29.69 11.77
CA ARG A 181 -16.10 -30.03 11.28
C ARG A 181 -16.11 -30.71 9.91
N SER A 182 -15.03 -30.55 9.16
CA SER A 182 -14.83 -31.11 7.84
C SER A 182 -14.13 -32.45 7.94
N ASP A 183 -14.52 -33.38 7.07
CA ASP A 183 -13.90 -34.69 6.97
C ASP A 183 -12.65 -34.56 6.08
N VAL A 184 -11.53 -34.12 6.68
CA VAL A 184 -10.27 -33.84 5.99
C VAL A 184 -9.36 -35.07 6.09
N HIS A 185 -9.24 -35.80 4.99
CA HIS A 185 -8.47 -37.06 4.94
C HIS A 185 -7.18 -36.96 4.14
N SER A 186 -6.98 -35.85 3.45
CA SER A 186 -5.83 -35.64 2.58
C SER A 186 -5.31 -34.19 2.62
N GLU A 187 -4.06 -34.02 2.21
CA GLU A 187 -3.47 -32.68 2.00
C GLU A 187 -4.29 -31.85 0.99
N ALA A 188 -4.93 -32.50 0.01
CA ALA A 188 -5.79 -31.83 -0.95
C ALA A 188 -7.04 -31.23 -0.29
N ASP A 189 -7.62 -31.95 0.67
CA ASP A 189 -8.78 -31.47 1.44
C ASP A 189 -8.38 -30.31 2.36
N ALA A 190 -7.25 -30.43 3.05
CA ALA A 190 -6.68 -29.36 3.88
C ALA A 190 -6.42 -28.09 3.04
N ARG A 191 -5.89 -28.26 1.83
CA ARG A 191 -5.68 -27.17 0.87
C ARG A 191 -6.98 -26.52 0.43
N ALA A 192 -8.02 -27.31 0.20
CA ALA A 192 -9.33 -26.78 -0.16
C ALA A 192 -9.89 -25.91 0.98
N VAL A 193 -9.84 -26.40 2.23
CA VAL A 193 -10.28 -25.64 3.40
C VAL A 193 -9.50 -24.34 3.57
N LEU A 194 -8.16 -24.39 3.48
CA LEU A 194 -7.31 -23.20 3.56
C LEU A 194 -7.67 -22.18 2.48
N ARG A 195 -7.83 -22.63 1.23
CA ARG A 195 -8.24 -21.76 0.13
C ARG A 195 -9.58 -21.08 0.40
N GLU A 196 -10.56 -21.83 0.91
CA GLU A 196 -11.87 -21.26 1.21
C GLU A 196 -11.85 -20.25 2.35
N VAL A 197 -11.08 -20.51 3.41
CA VAL A 197 -10.92 -19.57 4.52
C VAL A 197 -10.26 -18.28 4.04
N LEU A 198 -9.18 -18.37 3.27
CA LEU A 198 -8.49 -17.19 2.73
C LEU A 198 -9.38 -16.39 1.76
N ILE A 199 -10.18 -17.07 0.93
CA ILE A 199 -11.14 -16.37 0.06
C ILE A 199 -12.24 -15.70 0.88
N ALA A 200 -12.75 -16.36 1.92
CA ALA A 200 -13.77 -15.78 2.80
C ALA A 200 -13.24 -14.54 3.54
N GLU A 201 -11.98 -14.57 3.99
CA GLU A 201 -11.31 -13.45 4.64
C GLU A 201 -11.15 -12.24 3.70
N LEU A 202 -10.99 -12.49 2.39
CA LEU A 202 -11.03 -11.43 1.38
C LEU A 202 -12.43 -10.83 1.16
N GLN A 203 -13.48 -11.32 1.83
CA GLN A 203 -14.84 -10.78 1.79
C GLN A 203 -15.28 -10.45 0.34
N PRO A 204 -15.47 -11.46 -0.53
CA PRO A 204 -15.68 -11.26 -1.96
C PRO A 204 -17.00 -10.54 -2.29
N GLY A 205 -17.93 -10.48 -1.34
CA GLY A 205 -19.17 -9.71 -1.47
C GLY A 205 -18.99 -8.19 -1.33
N LEU A 206 -17.83 -7.70 -0.89
CA LEU A 206 -17.56 -6.27 -0.87
C LEU A 206 -17.27 -5.75 -2.28
N ASP A 207 -18.03 -4.75 -2.71
CA ASP A 207 -17.74 -4.01 -3.93
C ASP A 207 -16.43 -3.21 -3.76
N ARG A 208 -15.37 -3.71 -4.41
CA ARG A 208 -14.06 -3.06 -4.52
C ARG A 208 -13.78 -2.60 -5.95
N SER A 209 -14.83 -2.41 -6.75
CA SER A 209 -14.67 -1.91 -8.10
C SER A 209 -14.06 -0.50 -8.06
N VAL A 210 -12.99 -0.32 -8.83
CA VAL A 210 -12.47 1.02 -9.09
C VAL A 210 -13.30 1.58 -10.24
N ARG A 211 -14.10 2.62 -9.96
CA ARG A 211 -14.89 3.35 -10.96
C ARG A 211 -13.97 4.21 -11.83
N ALA A 212 -13.09 3.56 -12.59
CA ALA A 212 -12.08 4.20 -13.45
C ALA A 212 -12.58 4.44 -14.88
N LEU A 213 -13.80 4.01 -15.22
CA LEU A 213 -14.40 4.22 -16.55
C LEU A 213 -15.22 5.50 -16.57
N PRO A 214 -15.22 6.28 -17.67
CA PRO A 214 -15.95 7.54 -17.77
C PRO A 214 -17.43 7.38 -17.41
N HIS A 215 -18.00 8.43 -16.85
CA HIS A 215 -19.44 8.57 -16.73
C HIS A 215 -19.97 9.23 -18.01
N ASP A 216 -21.28 9.16 -18.25
CA ASP A 216 -21.89 9.55 -19.53
C ASP A 216 -21.41 10.91 -20.07
N ASP A 217 -21.30 11.92 -19.19
CA ASP A 217 -20.92 13.29 -19.58
C ASP A 217 -19.62 13.80 -18.93
N HIS A 218 -18.85 12.95 -18.23
CA HIS A 218 -17.64 13.41 -17.53
C HIS A 218 -16.53 12.36 -17.43
N PRO A 219 -15.26 12.78 -17.45
CA PRO A 219 -14.14 11.87 -17.27
C PRO A 219 -14.21 11.21 -15.89
N SER A 220 -13.68 10.00 -15.79
CA SER A 220 -13.44 9.39 -14.48
C SER A 220 -12.15 9.92 -13.88
N VAL A 221 -12.26 10.45 -12.66
CA VAL A 221 -11.15 11.09 -11.95
C VAL A 221 -10.59 10.12 -10.91
N LEU A 222 -9.30 9.80 -11.03
CA LEU A 222 -8.56 9.01 -10.06
C LEU A 222 -7.52 9.86 -9.34
N LEU A 223 -7.73 10.09 -8.05
CA LEU A 223 -6.74 10.73 -7.19
C LEU A 223 -5.87 9.67 -6.50
N VAL A 224 -4.56 9.69 -6.76
CA VAL A 224 -3.60 8.77 -6.16
C VAL A 224 -2.87 9.45 -4.99
N VAL A 225 -3.09 8.93 -3.78
CA VAL A 225 -2.52 9.46 -2.54
C VAL A 225 -1.57 8.47 -1.88
N GLY A 226 -0.68 8.97 -1.02
CA GLY A 226 0.23 8.14 -0.23
C GLY A 226 1.54 8.86 0.07
N VAL A 227 2.37 8.26 0.92
CA VAL A 227 3.66 8.84 1.34
C VAL A 227 4.72 8.74 0.24
N ASN A 228 5.83 9.46 0.39
CA ASN A 228 6.94 9.44 -0.55
C ASN A 228 7.60 8.04 -0.62
N GLY A 229 8.12 7.66 -1.79
CA GLY A 229 8.80 6.37 -1.98
C GLY A 229 7.91 5.14 -2.21
N THR A 230 6.59 5.24 -2.03
CA THR A 230 5.64 4.10 -2.23
C THR A 230 5.33 3.76 -3.69
N GLY A 231 5.97 4.47 -4.64
CA GLY A 231 5.80 4.21 -6.07
C GLY A 231 4.56 4.85 -6.73
N LYS A 232 3.94 5.88 -6.12
CA LYS A 232 2.75 6.57 -6.66
C LYS A 232 2.87 6.96 -8.14
N THR A 233 3.87 7.77 -8.49
CA THR A 233 4.10 8.25 -9.87
C THR A 233 4.30 7.08 -10.84
N THR A 234 5.04 6.06 -10.42
CA THR A 234 5.25 4.83 -11.19
C THR A 234 3.93 4.06 -11.40
N THR A 235 3.07 3.99 -10.38
CA THR A 235 1.75 3.35 -10.48
C THR A 235 0.82 4.15 -11.39
N VAL A 236 0.82 5.48 -11.30
CA VAL A 236 0.06 6.37 -12.22
C VAL A 236 0.50 6.13 -13.67
N GLY A 237 1.80 6.12 -13.96
CA GLY A 237 2.30 5.85 -15.32
C GLY A 237 1.97 4.44 -15.83
N LYS A 238 2.07 3.42 -14.97
CA LYS A 238 1.63 2.05 -15.30
C LYS A 238 0.14 2.00 -15.60
N LEU A 239 -0.69 2.67 -14.80
CA LEU A 239 -2.13 2.71 -15.03
C LEU A 239 -2.47 3.44 -16.34
N ALA A 240 -1.80 4.56 -16.62
CA ALA A 240 -1.93 5.27 -17.89
C ALA A 240 -1.63 4.36 -19.08
N ARG A 241 -0.51 3.62 -19.02
CA ARG A 241 -0.15 2.60 -20.03
C ARG A 241 -1.27 1.59 -20.25
N VAL A 242 -1.89 1.10 -19.18
CA VAL A 242 -3.00 0.14 -19.28
C VAL A 242 -4.21 0.77 -19.97
N LEU A 243 -4.62 1.95 -19.53
CA LEU A 243 -5.82 2.61 -20.05
C LEU A 243 -5.65 3.01 -21.52
N VAL A 244 -4.47 3.50 -21.92
CA VAL A 244 -4.17 3.80 -23.33
C VAL A 244 -4.17 2.51 -24.17
N ALA A 245 -3.60 1.41 -23.67
CA ALA A 245 -3.66 0.12 -24.37
C ALA A 245 -5.09 -0.40 -24.56
N ASP A 246 -5.99 -0.07 -23.63
CA ASP A 246 -7.42 -0.38 -23.70
C ASP A 246 -8.19 0.64 -24.57
N GLY A 247 -7.49 1.47 -25.34
CA GLY A 247 -8.07 2.46 -26.26
C GLY A 247 -8.67 3.68 -25.57
N ARG A 248 -8.37 3.92 -24.28
CA ARG A 248 -8.88 5.08 -23.53
C ARG A 248 -7.98 6.29 -23.73
N ARG A 249 -8.60 7.47 -23.80
CA ARG A 249 -7.88 8.74 -23.68
C ARG A 249 -7.54 9.00 -22.22
N VAL A 250 -6.31 9.40 -21.93
CA VAL A 250 -5.80 9.63 -20.58
C VAL A 250 -5.18 11.01 -20.48
N VAL A 251 -5.58 11.76 -19.44
CA VAL A 251 -4.96 13.02 -19.01
C VAL A 251 -4.34 12.80 -17.63
N LEU A 252 -3.09 13.21 -17.45
CA LEU A 252 -2.33 13.08 -16.21
C LEU A 252 -2.09 14.46 -15.58
N GLY A 253 -2.58 14.67 -14.36
CA GLY A 253 -2.27 15.89 -13.59
C GLY A 253 -1.03 15.72 -12.71
N ALA A 254 -0.01 16.55 -12.91
CA ALA A 254 1.22 16.57 -12.12
C ALA A 254 1.05 17.35 -10.79
N ALA A 255 0.10 16.92 -9.96
CA ALA A 255 -0.24 17.59 -8.69
C ALA A 255 0.76 17.34 -7.54
N ASP A 256 1.81 16.53 -7.73
CA ASP A 256 2.97 16.44 -6.81
C ASP A 256 3.91 17.64 -7.08
N THR A 257 3.48 18.84 -6.69
CA THR A 257 4.15 20.12 -7.05
C THR A 257 5.35 20.45 -6.16
N PHE A 258 5.52 19.74 -5.05
CA PHE A 258 6.66 19.91 -4.14
C PHE A 258 7.93 19.22 -4.65
N ARG A 259 7.77 18.14 -5.43
CA ARG A 259 8.90 17.35 -5.93
C ARG A 259 9.06 17.60 -7.42
N ALA A 260 9.94 18.52 -7.82
CA ALA A 260 10.19 18.85 -9.23
C ALA A 260 10.39 17.59 -10.11
N ALA A 261 11.23 16.65 -9.64
CA ALA A 261 11.49 15.39 -10.35
C ALA A 261 10.25 14.48 -10.51
N ALA A 262 9.22 14.61 -9.67
CA ALA A 262 7.99 13.83 -9.80
C ALA A 262 7.17 14.28 -11.02
N ALA A 263 7.11 15.59 -11.28
CA ALA A 263 6.46 16.14 -12.47
C ALA A 263 7.22 15.73 -13.76
N ASP A 264 8.55 15.80 -13.76
CA ASP A 264 9.38 15.37 -14.91
C ASP A 264 9.24 13.87 -15.18
N GLN A 265 9.18 13.06 -14.12
CA GLN A 265 8.94 11.63 -14.24
C GLN A 265 7.55 11.34 -14.82
N LEU A 266 6.51 12.05 -14.35
CA LEU A 266 5.16 11.89 -14.87
C LEU A 266 5.05 12.32 -16.34
N GLN A 267 5.74 13.40 -16.71
CA GLN A 267 5.85 13.86 -18.09
C GLN A 267 6.47 12.78 -18.98
N THR A 268 7.57 12.17 -18.52
CA THR A 268 8.24 11.08 -19.24
C THR A 268 7.32 9.88 -19.42
N TRP A 269 6.54 9.52 -18.40
CA TRP A 269 5.51 8.47 -18.52
C TRP A 269 4.43 8.83 -19.54
N GLY A 270 3.90 10.05 -19.47
CA GLY A 270 2.87 10.53 -20.39
C GLY A 270 3.33 10.48 -21.85
N SER A 271 4.51 11.02 -22.15
CA SER A 271 5.08 10.98 -23.49
C SER A 271 5.30 9.55 -24.01
N ARG A 272 5.75 8.62 -23.15
CA ARG A 272 5.95 7.21 -23.54
C ARG A 272 4.67 6.51 -23.94
N VAL A 273 3.55 6.83 -23.30
CA VAL A 273 2.27 6.13 -23.52
C VAL A 273 1.28 6.93 -24.38
N GLY A 274 1.66 8.12 -24.83
CA GLY A 274 0.77 9.02 -25.57
C GLY A 274 -0.35 9.62 -24.73
N ALA A 275 -0.13 9.81 -23.42
CA ALA A 275 -1.09 10.48 -22.54
C ALA A 275 -0.75 11.98 -22.41
N ASP A 276 -1.79 12.80 -22.39
CA ASP A 276 -1.67 14.23 -22.11
C ASP A 276 -1.23 14.46 -20.67
N VAL A 277 -0.37 15.46 -20.44
CA VAL A 277 0.08 15.83 -19.09
C VAL A 277 -0.21 17.30 -18.83
N VAL A 278 -0.84 17.58 -17.70
CA VAL A 278 -1.08 18.93 -17.17
C VAL A 278 -0.13 19.16 -16.00
N ARG A 279 0.64 20.25 -16.08
CA ARG A 279 1.69 20.60 -15.12
C ARG A 279 1.69 22.11 -14.89
N GLY A 280 1.70 22.52 -13.63
CA GLY A 280 1.96 23.90 -13.22
C GLY A 280 3.45 24.18 -12.98
N PRO A 281 3.83 25.43 -12.64
CA PRO A 281 5.19 25.76 -12.22
C PRO A 281 5.58 24.99 -10.94
N GLU A 282 6.89 24.90 -10.67
CA GLU A 282 7.38 24.31 -9.42
C GLU A 282 6.82 25.08 -8.21
N GLY A 283 6.33 24.36 -7.21
CA GLY A 283 5.66 24.98 -6.06
C GLY A 283 4.27 25.55 -6.35
N ALA A 284 3.67 25.27 -7.52
CA ALA A 284 2.28 25.62 -7.79
C ALA A 284 1.31 25.00 -6.77
N ASP A 285 0.15 25.62 -6.61
CA ASP A 285 -0.95 25.04 -5.85
C ASP A 285 -1.42 23.72 -6.49
N PRO A 286 -1.34 22.57 -5.79
CA PRO A 286 -1.78 21.28 -6.31
C PRO A 286 -3.24 21.25 -6.76
N ALA A 287 -4.12 22.01 -6.09
CA ALA A 287 -5.54 22.04 -6.42
C ALA A 287 -5.78 22.70 -7.78
N SER A 288 -5.03 23.75 -8.10
CA SER A 288 -5.03 24.41 -9.40
C SER A 288 -4.59 23.46 -10.52
N VAL A 289 -3.50 22.70 -10.32
CA VAL A 289 -3.05 21.70 -11.32
C VAL A 289 -4.08 20.57 -11.50
N ALA A 290 -4.73 20.14 -10.42
CA ALA A 290 -5.80 19.13 -10.49
C ALA A 290 -7.04 19.66 -11.23
N PHE A 291 -7.41 20.92 -10.99
CA PHE A 291 -8.51 21.60 -11.69
C PHE A 291 -8.25 21.64 -13.20
N ASP A 292 -7.09 22.14 -13.62
CA ASP A 292 -6.70 22.24 -15.04
C ASP A 292 -6.67 20.86 -15.71
N ALA A 293 -6.25 19.81 -14.98
CA ALA A 293 -6.23 18.45 -15.49
C ALA A 293 -7.64 17.88 -15.75
N VAL A 294 -8.58 18.17 -14.86
CA VAL A 294 -9.98 17.77 -15.02
C VAL A 294 -10.64 18.57 -16.14
N ASP A 295 -10.41 19.88 -16.20
CA ASP A 295 -10.94 20.77 -17.23
C ASP A 295 -10.49 20.31 -18.63
N LYS A 296 -9.19 20.07 -18.81
CA LYS A 296 -8.65 19.48 -20.05
C LYS A 296 -9.27 18.11 -20.38
N GLY A 297 -9.54 17.29 -19.36
CA GLY A 297 -10.21 16.01 -19.52
C GLY A 297 -11.66 16.14 -20.02
N ILE A 298 -12.37 17.17 -19.59
CA ILE A 298 -13.73 17.50 -20.04
C ILE A 298 -13.70 18.02 -21.49
N GLU A 299 -12.80 18.97 -21.79
CA GLU A 299 -12.65 19.54 -23.14
C GLU A 299 -12.29 18.48 -24.20
N ALA A 300 -11.44 17.52 -23.82
CA ALA A 300 -11.06 16.42 -24.68
C ALA A 300 -12.27 15.53 -25.06
N GLY A 301 -13.30 15.46 -24.22
CA GLY A 301 -14.47 14.62 -24.43
C GLY A 301 -14.20 13.12 -24.26
N PRO A 302 -15.25 12.28 -24.20
CA PRO A 302 -15.11 10.84 -24.05
C PRO A 302 -14.45 10.21 -25.28
N THR A 303 -13.68 9.14 -25.06
CA THR A 303 -13.24 8.27 -26.15
C THR A 303 -14.47 7.68 -26.85
N SER A 304 -14.69 8.04 -28.12
CA SER A 304 -15.70 7.42 -28.98
C SER A 304 -15.46 5.91 -29.00
N SER A 305 -16.47 5.15 -28.59
CA SER A 305 -16.49 3.68 -28.61
C SER A 305 -16.23 3.12 -30.00
#